data_AF-A0A2A4GEJ0-F1
#
_entry.id   AF-A0A2A4GEJ0-F1
#
_cell.length_a   1.000
_cell.length_b   1.000
_cell.length_c   1.000
_cell.angle_alpha   90.00
_cell.angle_beta   90.00
_cell.angle_gamma   90.00
#
_symmetry.space_group_name_H-M   'P 1'
#
loop_
_entity.id
_entity.type
_entity.pdbx_description
1 polymer ?
#
loop_
_entity_poly.entity_id
_entity_poly.type
_entity_poly.pdbx_seq_one_letter_code
_entity_poly.pdbx_strand_id
1 'polypeptide(L)'
;MNVNGLPMALKNMYLRCMIRILITFVVLSLLAGCGQKKGEAVAQNEETIVFDGASLPKKQQPNAKAGEILAKWPEYNALVSSMDALYTAKGKEDVALVIDDLIDKEKLLAQSEYPEEFKKPQIQSRQAVFQTFVLKVKGALTYNLGLQEPSTELVTAYNAWVNQFSVLMNTYVDLDVILELEAADFDSIPKSIDPKGATEK
;
A
#
# COMPACT_ATOMS: atom_id res chain seq x y z
N MET A 1 -21.08 -13.01 42.84
CA MET A 1 -21.82 -13.54 44.01
C MET A 1 -21.77 -15.07 43.97
N ASN A 2 -21.24 -15.69 45.01
CA ASN A 2 -20.98 -17.13 45.12
C ASN A 2 -22.28 -17.88 45.46
N VAL A 3 -22.83 -18.65 44.50
CA VAL A 3 -24.13 -19.35 44.61
C VAL A 3 -24.00 -20.81 45.07
N ASN A 4 -22.84 -21.23 45.61
CA ASN A 4 -22.57 -22.65 45.87
C ASN A 4 -23.24 -23.25 47.12
N GLY A 5 -23.98 -22.47 47.92
CA GLY A 5 -24.64 -22.94 49.14
C GLY A 5 -26.17 -23.05 49.12
N LEU A 6 -26.83 -22.90 47.97
CA LEU A 6 -28.31 -22.89 47.89
C LEU A 6 -28.93 -24.27 47.55
N PRO A 7 -30.10 -24.60 48.11
CA PRO A 7 -30.80 -25.86 47.85
C PRO A 7 -31.12 -26.01 46.35
N MET A 8 -30.95 -27.23 45.81
CA MET A 8 -31.02 -27.52 44.36
C MET A 8 -32.29 -26.99 43.67
N ALA A 9 -33.42 -26.96 44.39
CA ALA A 9 -34.68 -26.41 43.87
C ALA A 9 -34.58 -24.90 43.57
N LEU A 10 -33.87 -24.12 44.39
CA LEU A 10 -33.67 -22.69 44.16
C LEU A 10 -32.68 -22.45 43.01
N LYS A 11 -31.61 -23.24 42.90
CA LYS A 11 -30.65 -23.13 41.77
C LYS A 11 -31.33 -23.39 40.42
N ASN A 12 -32.18 -24.40 40.33
CA ASN A 12 -32.93 -24.71 39.11
C ASN A 12 -33.99 -23.66 38.79
N MET A 13 -34.59 -23.03 39.82
CA MET A 13 -35.49 -21.90 39.65
C MET A 13 -34.76 -20.64 39.17
N TYR A 14 -33.60 -20.33 39.75
CA TYR A 14 -32.74 -19.21 39.34
C TYR A 14 -32.17 -19.39 37.94
N LEU A 15 -31.72 -20.61 37.58
CA LEU A 15 -31.20 -20.91 36.24
C LEU A 15 -32.32 -20.83 35.19
N ARG A 16 -33.54 -21.29 35.50
CA ARG A 16 -34.72 -21.14 34.63
C ARG A 16 -35.17 -19.67 34.50
N CYS A 17 -35.07 -18.87 35.56
CA CYS A 17 -35.38 -17.44 35.51
C CYS A 17 -34.31 -16.66 34.72
N MET A 18 -33.04 -16.94 34.96
CA MET A 18 -31.91 -16.27 34.29
C MET A 18 -31.87 -16.59 32.79
N ILE A 19 -32.13 -17.83 32.39
CA ILE A 19 -32.23 -18.23 30.97
C ILE A 19 -33.44 -17.56 30.29
N ARG A 20 -34.60 -17.47 30.97
CA ARG A 20 -35.78 -16.79 30.42
C ARG A 20 -35.54 -15.29 30.22
N ILE A 21 -34.88 -14.64 31.17
CA ILE A 21 -34.50 -13.22 31.06
C ILE A 21 -33.50 -13.02 29.90
N LEU A 22 -32.50 -13.91 29.77
CA LEU A 22 -31.52 -13.87 28.67
C LEU A 22 -32.19 -14.03 27.30
N ILE A 23 -33.12 -14.97 27.15
CA ILE A 23 -33.86 -15.18 25.90
C ILE A 23 -34.69 -13.94 25.56
N THR A 24 -35.40 -13.35 26.53
CA THR A 24 -36.16 -12.11 26.30
C THR A 24 -35.25 -10.95 25.90
N PHE A 25 -34.06 -10.84 26.48
CA PHE A 25 -33.09 -9.79 26.13
C PHE A 25 -32.51 -9.95 24.71
N VAL A 26 -32.25 -11.19 24.28
CA VAL A 26 -31.79 -11.50 22.91
C VAL A 26 -32.89 -11.22 21.89
N VAL A 27 -34.14 -11.60 22.16
CA VAL A 27 -35.29 -11.31 21.28
C VAL A 27 -35.55 -9.79 21.20
N LEU A 28 -35.44 -9.06 22.31
CA LEU A 28 -35.59 -7.61 22.33
C LEU A 28 -34.47 -6.89 21.55
N SER A 29 -33.24 -7.43 21.58
CA SER A 29 -32.11 -6.88 20.83
C SER A 29 -32.27 -7.05 19.32
N LEU A 30 -32.92 -8.13 18.85
CA LEU A 30 -33.24 -8.35 17.44
C LEU A 30 -34.31 -7.37 16.92
N LEU A 31 -35.20 -6.89 17.79
CA LEU A 31 -36.25 -5.92 17.44
C LEU A 31 -35.75 -4.46 17.47
N ALA A 32 -34.66 -4.17 18.18
CA ALA A 32 -34.03 -2.85 18.22
C ALA A 32 -33.04 -2.59 17.06
N GLY A 33 -32.81 -3.59 16.19
CA GLY A 33 -31.85 -3.55 15.09
C GLY A 33 -32.33 -2.91 13.78
N CYS A 34 -33.46 -2.19 13.77
CA CYS A 34 -33.92 -1.45 12.59
C CYS A 34 -34.30 0.00 12.96
N GLY A 35 -33.30 0.74 13.43
CA GLY A 35 -33.31 2.20 13.41
C GLY A 35 -32.50 2.66 12.21
N GLN A 36 -33.14 2.73 11.04
CA GLN A 36 -32.62 3.50 9.90
C GLN A 36 -32.49 4.96 10.35
N LYS A 37 -31.31 5.33 10.85
CA LYS A 37 -30.85 6.71 10.78
C LYS A 37 -30.85 7.05 9.30
N LYS A 38 -31.75 7.96 8.93
CA LYS A 38 -31.76 8.71 7.68
C LYS A 38 -30.50 9.57 7.62
N GLY A 39 -29.34 8.93 7.49
CA GLY A 39 -28.17 9.52 6.86
C GLY A 39 -28.49 9.56 5.36
N GLU A 40 -28.23 10.70 4.75
CA GLU A 40 -28.59 11.02 3.38
C GLU A 40 -28.50 9.80 2.46
N ALA A 41 -29.66 9.41 1.92
CA ALA A 41 -29.65 8.82 0.60
C ALA A 41 -29.01 9.87 -0.29
N VAL A 42 -27.71 9.72 -0.54
CA VAL A 42 -27.07 10.29 -1.71
C VAL A 42 -27.98 9.84 -2.85
N ALA A 43 -28.74 10.79 -3.38
CA ALA A 43 -29.38 10.59 -4.66
C ALA A 43 -28.26 10.06 -5.55
N GLN A 44 -28.37 8.80 -5.97
CA GLN A 44 -27.66 8.35 -7.15
C GLN A 44 -28.22 9.21 -8.26
N ASN A 45 -27.63 10.39 -8.40
CA ASN A 45 -27.60 11.07 -9.66
C ASN A 45 -27.01 10.00 -10.57
N GLU A 46 -27.77 9.60 -11.59
CA GLU A 46 -27.20 9.00 -12.79
C GLU A 46 -26.34 10.09 -13.46
N GLU A 47 -25.35 10.60 -12.73
CA GLU A 47 -24.16 11.15 -13.33
C GLU A 47 -23.56 9.95 -14.03
N THR A 48 -23.79 9.88 -15.35
CA THR A 48 -22.92 9.17 -16.28
C THR A 48 -21.54 9.14 -15.66
N ILE A 49 -21.05 7.95 -15.28
CA ILE A 49 -19.73 7.78 -14.68
C ILE A 49 -18.72 8.18 -15.75
N VAL A 50 -18.41 9.48 -15.82
CA VAL A 50 -17.45 10.03 -16.77
C VAL A 50 -16.10 9.87 -16.10
N PHE A 51 -15.46 8.73 -16.38
CA PHE A 51 -14.04 8.59 -16.16
C PHE A 51 -13.30 9.38 -17.25
N ASP A 52 -12.40 10.28 -16.85
CA ASP A 52 -11.52 11.00 -17.74
C ASP A 52 -10.06 10.69 -17.40
N GLY A 53 -9.49 9.74 -18.14
CA GLY A 53 -8.09 9.35 -18.03
C GLY A 53 -7.11 10.48 -18.34
N ALA A 54 -7.50 11.48 -19.13
CA ALA A 54 -6.63 12.61 -19.47
C ALA A 54 -6.49 13.61 -18.31
N SER A 55 -7.44 13.63 -17.38
CA SER A 55 -7.40 14.47 -16.17
C SER A 55 -6.62 13.84 -15.01
N LEU A 56 -6.11 12.61 -15.17
CA LEU A 56 -5.27 11.96 -14.17
C LEU A 56 -3.94 12.74 -13.99
N PRO A 57 -3.31 12.65 -12.80
CA PRO A 57 -1.99 13.23 -12.59
C PRO A 57 -0.99 12.75 -13.65
N LYS A 58 -0.01 13.57 -14.01
CA LYS A 58 1.00 13.16 -14.98
C LYS A 58 1.75 11.92 -14.50
N LYS A 59 1.89 10.92 -15.37
CA LYS A 59 2.71 9.73 -15.10
C LYS A 59 4.18 10.12 -14.90
N GLN A 60 4.75 9.68 -13.78
CA GLN A 60 6.17 9.85 -13.47
C GLN A 60 7.01 8.90 -14.32
N GLN A 61 8.18 9.38 -14.74
CA GLN A 61 9.21 8.57 -15.37
C GLN A 61 10.41 8.44 -14.41
N PRO A 62 11.11 7.30 -14.40
CA PRO A 62 12.36 7.17 -13.66
C PRO A 62 13.43 8.10 -14.25
N ASN A 63 14.44 8.45 -13.44
CA ASN A 63 15.62 9.16 -13.94
C ASN A 63 16.42 8.27 -14.92
N ALA A 64 17.38 8.85 -15.65
CA ALA A 64 18.13 8.14 -16.69
C ALA A 64 18.77 6.83 -16.18
N LYS A 65 19.45 6.89 -15.02
CA LYS A 65 20.13 5.73 -14.43
C LYS A 65 19.16 4.60 -14.07
N ALA A 66 18.08 4.93 -13.36
CA ALA A 66 17.07 3.95 -13.01
C ALA A 66 16.35 3.41 -14.25
N GLY A 67 16.10 4.28 -15.24
CA GLY A 67 15.48 3.93 -16.51
C GLY A 67 16.27 2.88 -17.30
N GLU A 68 17.60 2.97 -17.34
CA GLU A 68 18.45 1.99 -18.04
C GLU A 68 18.34 0.57 -17.45
N ILE A 69 18.18 0.47 -16.13
CA ILE A 69 18.01 -0.82 -15.44
C ILE A 69 16.58 -1.32 -15.64
N LEU A 70 15.58 -0.46 -15.41
CA LEU A 70 14.16 -0.80 -15.53
C LEU A 70 13.77 -1.19 -16.96
N ALA A 71 14.39 -0.62 -17.98
CA ALA A 71 14.15 -0.98 -19.39
C ALA A 71 14.49 -2.44 -19.71
N LYS A 72 15.34 -3.09 -18.91
CA LYS A 72 15.73 -4.50 -19.09
C LYS A 72 14.84 -5.47 -18.32
N TRP A 73 13.88 -4.97 -17.53
CA TRP A 73 12.99 -5.78 -16.70
C TRP A 73 11.61 -5.96 -17.38
N PRO A 74 11.35 -7.09 -18.05
CA PRO A 74 10.19 -7.21 -18.92
C PRO A 74 8.84 -7.07 -18.19
N GLU A 75 8.73 -7.61 -16.99
CA GLU A 75 7.51 -7.58 -16.19
C GLU A 75 7.16 -6.16 -15.75
N TYR A 76 8.17 -5.37 -15.38
CA TYR A 76 7.97 -3.95 -15.07
C TYR A 76 7.46 -3.20 -16.30
N ASN A 77 8.09 -3.40 -17.46
CA ASN A 77 7.69 -2.73 -18.70
C ASN A 77 6.28 -3.15 -19.16
N ALA A 78 5.91 -4.42 -18.97
CA ALA A 78 4.56 -4.90 -19.25
C ALA A 78 3.52 -4.18 -18.38
N LEU A 79 3.81 -4.00 -17.09
CA LEU A 79 2.96 -3.25 -16.16
C LEU A 79 2.87 -1.76 -16.51
N VAL A 80 3.99 -1.14 -16.88
CA VAL A 80 4.02 0.26 -17.33
C VAL A 80 3.13 0.48 -18.55
N SER A 81 3.10 -0.47 -19.49
CA SER A 81 2.22 -0.41 -20.66
C SER A 81 0.74 -0.43 -20.27
N SER A 82 0.35 -1.15 -19.22
CA SER A 82 -1.04 -1.14 -18.72
C SER A 82 -1.38 0.17 -18.02
N MET A 83 -0.42 0.75 -17.30
CA MET A 83 -0.59 2.08 -16.74
C MET A 83 -0.79 3.13 -17.84
N ASP A 84 -0.14 2.98 -19.01
CA ASP A 84 -0.40 3.86 -20.16
C ASP A 84 -1.81 3.68 -20.73
N ALA A 85 -2.31 2.45 -20.79
CA ALA A 85 -3.66 2.17 -21.27
C ALA A 85 -4.73 2.88 -20.41
N LEU A 86 -4.48 3.07 -19.10
CA LEU A 86 -5.39 3.78 -18.19
C LEU A 86 -5.69 5.23 -18.64
N TYR A 87 -4.71 5.93 -19.23
CA TYR A 87 -4.90 7.30 -19.73
C TYR A 87 -5.76 7.36 -21.00
N THR A 88 -5.89 6.23 -21.69
CA THR A 88 -6.69 6.11 -22.93
C THR A 88 -8.06 5.48 -22.71
N ALA A 89 -8.28 4.87 -21.54
CA ALA A 89 -9.53 4.21 -21.19
C ALA A 89 -10.69 5.21 -21.14
N LYS A 90 -11.83 4.82 -21.71
CA LYS A 90 -13.05 5.64 -21.75
C LYS A 90 -14.19 4.90 -21.07
N GLY A 91 -14.75 5.54 -20.04
CA GLY A 91 -15.85 4.94 -19.29
C GLY A 91 -15.43 3.72 -18.48
N LYS A 92 -16.42 2.99 -17.97
CA LYS A 92 -16.23 2.01 -16.90
C LYS A 92 -15.63 0.70 -17.39
N GLU A 93 -16.06 0.24 -18.56
CA GLU A 93 -15.71 -1.04 -19.14
C GLU A 93 -14.21 -1.07 -19.51
N ASP A 94 -13.73 -0.02 -20.16
CA ASP A 94 -12.31 0.12 -20.50
C ASP A 94 -11.44 0.15 -19.24
N VAL A 95 -11.85 0.91 -18.21
CA VAL A 95 -11.13 0.94 -16.94
C VAL A 95 -11.13 -0.44 -16.29
N ALA A 96 -12.23 -1.19 -16.34
CA ALA A 96 -12.28 -2.55 -15.80
C ALA A 96 -11.25 -3.47 -16.48
N LEU A 97 -11.16 -3.43 -17.81
CA LEU A 97 -10.18 -4.22 -18.56
C LEU A 97 -8.73 -3.84 -18.20
N VAL A 98 -8.44 -2.54 -18.11
CA VAL A 98 -7.11 -2.05 -17.74
C VAL A 98 -6.75 -2.45 -16.30
N ILE A 99 -7.69 -2.38 -15.36
CA ILE A 99 -7.45 -2.73 -13.96
C ILE A 99 -7.24 -4.24 -13.79
N ASP A 100 -7.98 -5.09 -14.49
CA ASP A 100 -7.75 -6.53 -14.44
C ASP A 100 -6.38 -6.91 -15.02
N ASP A 101 -5.98 -6.28 -16.13
CA ASP A 101 -4.65 -6.46 -16.73
C ASP A 101 -3.53 -5.94 -15.81
N LEU A 102 -3.73 -4.80 -15.13
CA LEU A 102 -2.81 -4.30 -14.10
C LEU A 102 -2.65 -5.27 -12.94
N ILE A 103 -3.73 -5.89 -12.47
CA ILE A 103 -3.68 -6.87 -11.38
C ILE A 103 -2.86 -8.09 -11.78
N ASP A 104 -3.05 -8.59 -12.99
CA ASP A 104 -2.32 -9.76 -13.47
C ASP A 104 -0.84 -9.46 -13.68
N LYS A 105 -0.51 -8.28 -14.24
CA LYS A 105 0.88 -7.83 -14.37
C LYS A 105 1.55 -7.53 -13.02
N GLU A 106 0.83 -7.00 -12.04
CA GLU A 106 1.34 -6.84 -10.67
C GLU A 106 1.72 -8.18 -10.05
N LYS A 107 0.88 -9.21 -10.21
CA LYS A 107 1.19 -10.56 -9.70
C LYS A 107 2.45 -11.12 -10.36
N LEU A 108 2.57 -10.99 -11.68
CA LEU A 108 3.75 -11.43 -12.42
C LEU A 108 5.00 -10.67 -11.96
N LEU A 109 4.90 -9.35 -11.81
CA LEU A 109 6.00 -8.52 -11.33
C LEU A 109 6.44 -8.91 -9.92
N ALA A 110 5.49 -9.12 -9.00
CA ALA A 110 5.77 -9.52 -7.62
C ALA A 110 6.42 -10.93 -7.53
N GLN A 111 6.18 -11.80 -8.50
CA GLN A 111 6.79 -13.13 -8.61
C GLN A 111 8.13 -13.11 -9.36
N SER A 112 8.38 -12.07 -10.16
CA SER A 112 9.62 -11.94 -10.93
C SER A 112 10.83 -11.62 -10.04
N GLU A 113 12.01 -11.89 -10.58
CA GLU A 113 13.24 -11.51 -9.91
C GLU A 113 13.51 -10.02 -10.07
N TYR A 114 13.61 -9.33 -8.95
CA TYR A 114 13.96 -7.92 -8.91
C TYR A 114 15.42 -7.72 -9.33
N PRO A 115 15.73 -6.69 -10.14
CA PRO A 115 17.11 -6.26 -10.35
C PRO A 115 17.82 -6.04 -9.00
N GLU A 116 19.07 -6.43 -8.89
CA GLU A 116 19.81 -6.45 -7.62
C GLU A 116 19.89 -5.05 -6.98
N GLU A 117 19.97 -4.00 -7.80
CA GLU A 117 19.95 -2.60 -7.37
C GLU A 117 18.63 -2.21 -6.67
N PHE A 118 17.52 -2.85 -7.06
CA PHE A 118 16.17 -2.55 -6.63
C PHE A 118 15.54 -3.60 -5.71
N LYS A 119 16.26 -4.69 -5.43
CA LYS A 119 15.88 -5.74 -4.47
C LYS A 119 15.99 -5.25 -3.03
N LYS A 120 15.19 -4.23 -2.69
CA LYS A 120 15.20 -3.51 -1.42
C LYS A 120 13.78 -3.46 -0.84
N PRO A 121 13.61 -3.62 0.49
CA PRO A 121 12.29 -3.59 1.13
C PRO A 121 11.48 -2.32 0.84
N GLN A 122 12.14 -1.17 0.70
CA GLN A 122 11.49 0.10 0.40
C GLN A 122 10.82 0.15 -0.98
N ILE A 123 11.34 -0.58 -1.98
CA ILE A 123 10.70 -0.67 -3.30
C ILE A 123 9.47 -1.56 -3.20
N GLN A 124 9.63 -2.74 -2.60
CA GLN A 124 8.54 -3.72 -2.42
C GLN A 124 7.40 -3.15 -1.58
N SER A 125 7.71 -2.40 -0.51
CA SER A 125 6.71 -1.72 0.32
C SER A 125 5.87 -0.75 -0.49
N ARG A 126 6.49 0.06 -1.37
CA ARG A 126 5.75 0.98 -2.24
C ARG A 126 4.97 0.25 -3.35
N GLN A 127 5.49 -0.86 -3.87
CA GLN A 127 4.75 -1.71 -4.79
C GLN A 127 3.47 -2.23 -4.12
N ALA A 128 3.53 -2.69 -2.87
CA ALA A 128 2.35 -3.16 -2.14
C ALA A 128 1.31 -2.04 -1.92
N VAL A 129 1.77 -0.80 -1.67
CA VAL A 129 0.88 0.37 -1.63
C VAL A 129 0.22 0.62 -2.99
N PHE A 130 0.99 0.60 -4.08
CA PHE A 130 0.46 0.70 -5.43
C PHE A 130 -0.59 -0.39 -5.72
N GLN A 131 -0.29 -1.66 -5.41
CA GLN A 131 -1.21 -2.78 -5.54
C GLN A 131 -2.52 -2.54 -4.76
N THR A 132 -2.44 -1.96 -3.56
CA THR A 132 -3.62 -1.63 -2.75
C THR A 132 -4.54 -0.66 -3.49
N PHE A 133 -3.98 0.35 -4.16
CA PHE A 133 -4.78 1.30 -4.93
C PHE A 133 -5.32 0.71 -6.24
N VAL A 134 -4.63 -0.24 -6.87
CA VAL A 134 -5.18 -1.01 -8.01
C VAL A 134 -6.46 -1.72 -7.55
N LEU A 135 -6.41 -2.37 -6.39
CA LEU A 135 -7.57 -3.05 -5.79
C LEU A 135 -8.67 -2.07 -5.35
N LYS A 136 -8.31 -0.85 -4.93
CA LYS A 136 -9.29 0.20 -4.61
C LYS A 136 -10.11 0.59 -5.85
N VAL A 137 -9.48 0.78 -7.01
CA VAL A 137 -10.21 1.03 -8.27
C VAL A 137 -11.07 -0.18 -8.64
N LYS A 138 -10.57 -1.41 -8.49
CA LYS A 138 -11.40 -2.63 -8.70
C LYS A 138 -12.62 -2.67 -7.79
N GLY A 139 -12.46 -2.28 -6.52
CA GLY A 139 -13.58 -2.12 -5.59
C GLY A 139 -14.60 -1.11 -6.10
N ALA A 140 -14.15 0.08 -6.52
CA ALA A 140 -15.02 1.10 -7.08
C ALA A 140 -15.79 0.60 -8.32
N LEU A 141 -15.13 -0.14 -9.23
CA LEU A 141 -15.78 -0.78 -10.37
C LEU A 141 -16.85 -1.79 -9.93
N THR A 142 -16.54 -2.63 -8.96
CA THR A 142 -17.43 -3.68 -8.44
C THR A 142 -18.69 -3.09 -7.80
N TYR A 143 -18.54 -2.01 -7.05
CA TYR A 143 -19.62 -1.34 -6.33
C TYR A 143 -20.28 -0.20 -7.11
N ASN A 144 -19.95 -0.03 -8.41
CA ASN A 144 -20.47 1.05 -9.26
C ASN A 144 -20.27 2.45 -8.66
N LEU A 145 -19.10 2.69 -8.06
CA LEU A 145 -18.72 3.98 -7.50
C LEU A 145 -17.98 4.84 -8.54
N GLY A 146 -17.84 6.14 -8.26
CA GLY A 146 -17.03 7.04 -9.07
C GLY A 146 -15.58 6.57 -9.18
N LEU A 147 -15.03 6.61 -10.40
CA LEU A 147 -13.70 6.06 -10.71
C LEU A 147 -12.57 7.09 -10.66
N GLN A 148 -12.90 8.38 -10.74
CA GLN A 148 -11.90 9.44 -10.92
C GLN A 148 -10.94 9.56 -9.71
N GLU A 149 -11.50 9.66 -8.50
CA GLU A 149 -10.73 9.74 -7.26
C GLU A 149 -9.85 8.51 -7.02
N PRO A 150 -10.37 7.25 -7.01
CA PRO A 150 -9.54 6.09 -6.77
C PRO A 150 -8.47 5.89 -7.86
N SER A 151 -8.75 6.29 -9.11
CA SER A 151 -7.75 6.26 -10.19
C SER A 151 -6.66 7.33 -10.02
N THR A 152 -7.01 8.50 -9.48
CA THR A 152 -6.05 9.56 -9.15
C THR A 152 -5.08 9.10 -8.06
N GLU A 153 -5.60 8.44 -7.02
CA GLU A 153 -4.78 7.86 -5.96
C GLU A 153 -3.89 6.72 -6.46
N LEU A 154 -4.41 5.86 -7.35
CA LEU A 154 -3.65 4.81 -8.03
C LEU A 154 -2.43 5.39 -8.76
N VAL A 155 -2.64 6.41 -9.60
CA VAL A 155 -1.55 7.07 -10.32
C VAL A 155 -0.56 7.72 -9.36
N THR A 156 -1.04 8.30 -8.26
CA THR A 156 -0.18 8.89 -7.23
C THR A 156 0.71 7.83 -6.57
N ALA A 157 0.15 6.68 -6.21
CA ALA A 157 0.89 5.57 -5.65
C ALA A 157 1.91 4.99 -6.63
N TYR A 158 1.54 4.84 -7.91
CA TYR A 158 2.46 4.47 -8.99
C TYR A 158 3.61 5.46 -9.08
N ASN A 159 3.33 6.76 -9.11
CA ASN A 159 4.36 7.79 -9.21
C ASN A 159 5.32 7.76 -8.03
N ALA A 160 4.81 7.56 -6.81
CA ALA A 160 5.64 7.43 -5.61
C ALA A 160 6.55 6.20 -5.67
N TRP A 161 6.05 5.08 -6.21
CA TRP A 161 6.84 3.87 -6.43
C TRP A 161 7.92 4.08 -7.49
N VAL A 162 7.58 4.66 -8.66
CA VAL A 162 8.55 4.97 -9.72
C VAL A 162 9.64 5.93 -9.23
N ASN A 163 9.26 6.95 -8.46
CA ASN A 163 10.21 7.90 -7.90
C ASN A 163 11.23 7.23 -6.95
N GLN A 164 10.84 6.18 -6.24
CA GLN A 164 11.72 5.49 -5.29
C GLN A 164 12.92 4.84 -5.98
N PHE A 165 12.76 4.33 -7.22
CA PHE A 165 13.90 3.86 -8.01
C PHE A 165 14.92 4.97 -8.29
N SER A 166 14.43 6.17 -8.60
CA SER A 166 15.28 7.33 -8.88
C SER A 166 16.02 7.80 -7.64
N VAL A 167 15.33 7.84 -6.48
CA VAL A 167 15.94 8.19 -5.20
C VAL A 167 17.08 7.23 -4.85
N LEU A 168 16.87 5.92 -5.03
CA LEU A 168 17.91 4.91 -4.80
C LEU A 168 19.17 5.18 -5.62
N MET A 169 19.02 5.39 -6.93
CA MET A 169 20.15 5.56 -7.83
C MET A 169 20.94 6.87 -7.60
N ASN A 170 20.32 7.86 -6.96
CA ASN A 170 21.02 9.09 -6.60
C ASN A 170 21.80 8.95 -5.29
N THR A 171 21.25 8.25 -4.28
CA THR A 171 21.92 8.08 -2.99
C THR A 171 23.21 7.26 -3.07
N TYR A 172 23.31 6.27 -3.96
CA TYR A 172 24.56 5.50 -4.13
C TYR A 172 25.74 6.37 -4.60
N VAL A 173 25.49 7.36 -5.47
CA VAL A 173 26.54 8.26 -5.98
C VAL A 173 27.15 9.09 -4.86
N ASP A 174 26.33 9.57 -3.93
CA ASP A 174 26.81 10.38 -2.82
C ASP A 174 27.65 9.56 -1.84
N LEU A 175 27.32 8.28 -1.61
CA LEU A 175 28.11 7.41 -0.73
C LEU A 175 29.49 7.08 -1.33
N ASP A 176 29.56 6.77 -2.62
CA ASP A 176 30.84 6.46 -3.28
C ASP A 176 31.81 7.64 -3.21
N VAL A 177 31.31 8.86 -3.43
CA VAL A 177 32.09 10.10 -3.31
C VAL A 177 32.56 10.32 -1.87
N ILE A 178 31.72 10.06 -0.87
CA ILE A 178 32.09 10.18 0.54
C ILE A 178 33.17 9.15 0.91
N LEU A 179 33.05 7.91 0.46
CA LEU A 179 34.02 6.85 0.74
C LEU A 179 35.37 7.12 0.07
N GLU A 180 35.38 7.69 -1.14
CA GLU A 180 36.60 8.08 -1.83
C GLU A 180 37.29 9.28 -1.15
N LEU A 181 36.52 10.24 -0.62
CA LEU A 181 37.05 11.35 0.17
C LEU A 181 37.62 10.89 1.53
N GLU A 182 36.99 9.93 2.20
CA GLU A 182 37.48 9.38 3.47
C GLU A 182 38.74 8.51 3.28
N ALA A 183 38.82 7.75 2.18
CA ALA A 183 40.01 6.98 1.82
C ALA A 183 41.23 7.86 1.50
N ALA A 184 41.00 9.05 0.92
CA ALA A 184 42.07 10.01 0.64
C ALA A 184 42.64 10.69 1.89
N ASP A 185 41.89 10.73 3.00
CA ASP A 185 42.30 11.42 4.25
C ASP A 185 43.01 10.47 5.24
N PHE A 186 42.79 9.14 5.13
CA PHE A 186 43.37 8.14 6.04
C PHE A 186 44.88 7.89 5.80
N ASP A 187 45.40 8.14 4.60
CA ASP A 187 46.84 8.07 4.30
C ASP A 187 47.66 9.21 4.96
N SER A 188 46.98 10.22 5.52
CA SER A 188 47.61 11.35 6.23
C SER A 188 47.87 11.10 7.72
N ILE A 189 47.42 9.96 8.29
CA ILE A 189 47.59 9.70 9.73
C ILE A 189 49.02 9.21 9.99
N PRO A 190 49.88 9.97 10.68
CA PRO A 190 51.24 9.52 10.97
C PRO A 190 51.19 8.28 11.87
N LYS A 191 51.69 7.17 11.34
CA LYS A 191 51.82 5.88 12.02
C LYS A 191 52.99 5.91 13.00
N SER A 192 52.92 6.76 14.03
CA SER A 192 53.88 6.72 15.14
C SER A 192 53.37 7.46 16.37
N ILE A 193 52.80 6.72 17.31
CA ILE A 193 52.96 7.05 18.73
C ILE A 193 53.79 5.92 19.30
N ASP A 194 55.10 6.15 19.35
CA ASP A 194 56.07 5.26 19.98
C ASP A 194 56.06 5.53 21.50
N PRO A 195 55.70 4.56 22.37
CA PRO A 195 55.52 4.82 23.80
C PRO A 195 56.87 4.67 24.52
N LYS A 196 57.83 5.56 24.29
CA LYS A 196 59.04 5.67 25.12
C LYS A 196 59.51 7.11 25.25
N GLY A 197 59.31 7.69 26.43
CA GLY A 197 59.99 8.91 26.82
C GLY A 197 59.21 9.82 27.77
N ALA A 198 58.94 9.36 28.98
CA ALA A 198 58.59 10.26 30.09
C ALA A 198 59.27 9.76 31.37
N THR A 199 60.60 9.83 31.37
CA THR A 199 61.39 9.97 32.59
C THR A 199 61.98 11.37 32.58
N GLU A 200 62.00 11.98 33.77
CA GLU A 200 62.83 13.11 34.17
C GLU A 200 62.23 14.52 34.00
N LYS A 201 61.56 15.00 35.06
CA LYS A 201 62.14 15.92 36.05
C LYS A 201 61.29 15.97 37.32
#